data_AF-A0A9D9MPP6-F1
#
_entry.id   AF-A0A9D9MPP6-F1
#
_cell.length_a   1.000
_cell.length_b   1.000
_cell.length_c   1.000
_cell.angle_alpha   90.00
_cell.angle_beta   90.00
_cell.angle_gamma   90.00
#
_symmetry.space_group_name_H-M   'P 1'
#
loop_
_entity.id
_entity.type
_entity.pdbx_description
1 polymer ?
#
loop_
_entity_poly.entity_id
_entity_poly.type
_entity_poly.pdbx_seq_one_letter_code
_entity_poly.pdbx_strand_id
1 'polypeptide(L)'
;FAISSWMGPLFFENLSIDALHIIERIGWWGHILMVFAFLNYLPYSKHFHILLAFPNTFYSNLEQKGKFTNMESVTNEVKLMLDPNADPYAAPANPEEAPKRFGAKDVTDLTWKNLLDAYTCTECGRCSSSCPANVTGKLLSPRKIMMDTRDRLVEVGENYRKHGKGYDDGKSLIGDYITEEEIWACTSCNACVQECPVNIDPLSIIVDLRRYLVMEESKVPSELTGMLTNIENNGAPWQFAQTERLNWANED
;
A
#
# COMPACT_ATOMS: atom_id res chain seq x y z
N PHE A 1 5.29 -22.58 -40.26
CA PHE A 1 4.01 -23.28 -40.04
C PHE A 1 4.23 -24.80 -39.89
N ALA A 2 5.26 -25.26 -39.15
CA ALA A 2 5.56 -26.70 -39.05
C ALA A 2 4.47 -27.50 -38.31
N ILE A 3 3.95 -26.93 -37.21
CA ILE A 3 2.91 -27.54 -36.39
C ILE A 3 1.60 -27.67 -37.17
N SER A 4 1.18 -26.61 -37.86
CA SER A 4 -0.04 -26.61 -38.68
C SER A 4 0.08 -27.44 -39.95
N SER A 5 1.27 -27.55 -40.56
CA SER A 5 1.48 -28.46 -41.70
C SER A 5 1.49 -29.93 -41.30
N TRP A 6 1.92 -30.27 -40.09
CA TRP A 6 1.96 -31.65 -39.62
C TRP A 6 0.65 -32.09 -38.95
N MET A 7 0.04 -31.21 -38.14
CA MET A 7 -1.19 -31.50 -37.42
C MET A 7 -2.44 -31.19 -38.24
N GLY A 8 -2.37 -30.25 -39.18
CA GLY A 8 -3.52 -29.86 -40.01
C GLY A 8 -4.14 -31.04 -40.75
N PRO A 9 -3.36 -31.83 -41.52
CA PRO A 9 -3.88 -32.99 -42.22
C PRO A 9 -4.47 -34.04 -41.25
N LEU A 10 -3.79 -34.30 -40.13
CA LEU A 10 -4.24 -35.27 -39.11
C LEU A 10 -5.66 -35.02 -38.58
N PHE A 11 -6.09 -33.75 -38.45
CA PHE A 11 -7.40 -33.41 -37.90
C PHE A 11 -8.43 -32.98 -38.96
N PHE A 12 -7.98 -32.49 -40.12
CA PHE A 12 -8.84 -31.75 -41.04
C PHE A 12 -8.85 -32.30 -42.49
N GLU A 13 -8.00 -33.28 -42.85
CA GLU A 13 -7.86 -33.79 -44.23
C GLU A 13 -9.11 -34.49 -44.77
N ASN A 14 -9.87 -35.18 -43.92
CA ASN A 14 -11.08 -35.92 -44.30
C ASN A 14 -12.38 -35.13 -44.12
N LEU A 15 -12.31 -33.84 -43.78
CA LEU A 15 -13.51 -33.01 -43.61
C LEU A 15 -13.90 -32.35 -44.93
N SER A 16 -15.20 -32.20 -45.15
CA SER A 16 -15.70 -31.42 -46.29
C SER A 16 -15.33 -29.95 -46.15
N ILE A 17 -15.24 -29.24 -47.28
CA ILE A 17 -14.98 -27.79 -47.32
C ILE A 17 -16.01 -27.02 -46.47
N ASP A 18 -17.28 -27.44 -46.53
CA ASP A 18 -18.34 -26.83 -45.72
C ASP A 18 -18.12 -27.03 -44.22
N ALA A 19 -17.69 -28.22 -43.80
CA ALA A 19 -17.36 -28.49 -42.40
C ALA A 19 -16.16 -27.64 -41.93
N LEU A 20 -15.14 -27.48 -42.78
CA LEU A 20 -13.98 -26.63 -42.49
C LEU A 20 -14.37 -25.15 -42.33
N HIS A 21 -15.25 -24.64 -43.20
CA HIS A 21 -15.79 -23.29 -43.05
C HIS A 21 -16.59 -23.12 -41.75
N ILE A 22 -17.43 -24.09 -41.38
CA ILE A 22 -18.18 -24.02 -40.12
C ILE A 22 -17.23 -23.99 -38.92
N ILE A 23 -16.20 -24.84 -38.90
CA ILE A 23 -15.19 -24.88 -37.83
C ILE A 23 -14.42 -23.56 -37.77
N GLU A 24 -14.02 -22.99 -38.91
CA GLU A 24 -13.40 -21.66 -38.98
C GLU A 24 -14.31 -20.59 -38.39
N ARG A 25 -15.59 -20.56 -38.76
CA ARG A 25 -16.56 -19.58 -38.23
C ARG A 25 -16.76 -19.74 -36.73
N ILE A 26 -16.86 -20.96 -36.22
CA ILE A 26 -16.98 -21.24 -34.78
C ILE A 26 -15.71 -20.79 -34.06
N GLY A 27 -14.52 -21.11 -34.58
CA GLY A 27 -13.25 -20.69 -34.00
C GLY A 27 -13.09 -19.18 -33.97
N TRP A 28 -13.42 -18.50 -35.08
CA TRP A 28 -13.35 -17.04 -35.21
C TRP A 28 -14.29 -16.34 -34.23
N TRP A 29 -15.59 -16.66 -34.29
CA TRP A 29 -16.59 -16.06 -33.40
C TRP A 29 -16.39 -16.48 -31.95
N GLY A 30 -16.00 -17.72 -31.70
CA GLY A 30 -15.68 -18.23 -30.36
C GLY A 30 -14.49 -17.49 -29.73
N HIS A 31 -13.44 -17.24 -30.49
CA HIS A 31 -12.30 -16.44 -30.03
C HIS A 31 -12.74 -15.01 -29.67
N ILE A 32 -13.50 -14.35 -30.55
CA ILE A 32 -14.01 -13.00 -30.32
C ILE A 32 -14.89 -12.95 -29.06
N LEU A 33 -15.82 -13.89 -28.92
CA LEU A 33 -16.69 -13.97 -27.73
C LEU A 33 -15.88 -14.22 -26.46
N MET A 34 -14.87 -15.09 -26.50
CA MET A 34 -13.97 -15.34 -25.38
C MET A 34 -13.20 -14.08 -24.98
N VAL A 35 -12.67 -13.33 -25.95
CA VAL A 35 -11.97 -12.06 -25.70
C VAL A 35 -12.91 -11.04 -25.05
N PHE A 36 -14.12 -10.85 -25.58
CA PHE A 36 -15.09 -9.93 -24.97
C PHE A 36 -15.56 -10.38 -23.59
N ALA A 37 -15.80 -11.68 -23.39
CA ALA A 37 -16.14 -12.21 -22.07
C ALA A 37 -15.00 -11.99 -21.07
N PHE A 38 -13.76 -12.25 -21.47
CA PHE A 38 -12.60 -12.03 -20.62
C PHE A 38 -12.39 -10.55 -20.29
N LEU A 39 -12.58 -9.65 -21.26
CA LEU A 39 -12.47 -8.21 -21.04
C LEU A 39 -13.46 -7.70 -19.99
N ASN A 40 -14.69 -8.22 -19.99
CA ASN A 40 -15.70 -7.91 -18.97
C ASN A 40 -15.42 -8.58 -17.62
N TYR A 41 -14.71 -9.71 -17.61
CA TYR A 41 -14.31 -10.43 -16.39
C TYR A 41 -13.12 -9.76 -15.68
N LEU A 42 -12.21 -9.12 -16.42
CA LEU A 42 -11.00 -8.51 -15.88
C LEU A 42 -11.23 -7.61 -14.64
N PRO A 43 -12.17 -6.63 -14.64
CA PRO A 43 -12.34 -5.68 -13.54
C PRO A 43 -12.78 -6.32 -12.21
N TYR A 44 -13.40 -7.50 -12.27
CA TYR A 44 -13.94 -8.19 -11.09
C TYR A 44 -13.06 -9.35 -10.63
N SER A 45 -11.96 -9.61 -11.33
CA SER A 45 -11.11 -10.76 -11.09
C SER A 45 -9.73 -10.35 -10.58
N LYS A 46 -9.00 -11.33 -10.05
CA LYS A 46 -7.59 -11.18 -9.69
C LYS A 46 -6.68 -10.74 -10.85
N HIS A 47 -7.13 -10.80 -12.10
CA HIS A 47 -6.36 -10.40 -13.28
C HIS A 47 -6.42 -8.89 -13.57
N PHE A 48 -7.19 -8.11 -12.80
CA PHE A 48 -7.25 -6.66 -12.99
C PHE A 48 -5.88 -5.98 -12.88
N HIS A 49 -4.94 -6.58 -12.13
CA HIS A 49 -3.56 -6.13 -12.04
C HIS A 49 -2.87 -6.00 -13.42
N ILE A 50 -3.26 -6.77 -14.45
CA ILE A 50 -2.68 -6.68 -15.80
C ILE A 50 -2.92 -5.28 -16.39
N LEU A 51 -4.08 -4.69 -16.12
CA LEU A 51 -4.42 -3.35 -16.60
C LEU A 51 -3.75 -2.26 -15.75
N LEU A 52 -3.69 -2.45 -14.43
CA LEU A 52 -3.16 -1.44 -13.51
C LEU A 52 -1.64 -1.48 -13.30
N ALA A 53 -0.96 -2.57 -13.65
CA ALA A 53 0.49 -2.66 -13.55
C ALA A 53 1.20 -1.58 -14.37
N PHE A 54 0.68 -1.24 -15.56
CA PHE A 54 1.23 -0.18 -16.42
C PHE A 54 1.19 1.21 -15.75
N PRO A 55 0.00 1.75 -15.38
CA PRO A 55 -0.04 3.04 -14.70
C PRO A 55 0.69 3.03 -13.35
N ASN A 56 0.66 1.92 -12.60
CA ASN A 56 1.39 1.85 -11.33
C ASN A 56 2.90 1.96 -11.52
N THR A 57 3.44 1.25 -12.52
CA THR A 57 4.86 1.32 -12.86
C THR A 57 5.23 2.71 -13.36
N PHE A 58 4.36 3.35 -14.13
CA PHE A 58 4.56 4.73 -14.60
C PHE A 58 4.63 5.74 -13.45
N TYR A 59 3.75 5.62 -12.44
CA TYR A 59 3.72 6.48 -11.25
C TYR A 59 4.55 5.93 -10.08
N SER A 60 5.53 5.08 -10.35
CA SER A 60 6.40 4.53 -9.29
C SER A 60 7.22 5.63 -8.61
N ASN A 61 7.46 5.46 -7.31
CA ASN A 61 8.33 6.36 -6.57
C ASN A 61 9.79 6.14 -7.02
N LEU A 62 10.40 7.18 -7.58
CA LEU A 62 11.79 7.16 -8.08
C LEU A 62 12.82 7.57 -7.02
N GLU A 63 12.36 8.01 -5.85
CA GLU A 63 13.23 8.28 -4.72
C GLU A 63 13.87 7.00 -4.19
N GLN A 64 14.88 7.16 -3.34
CA GLN A 64 15.49 6.03 -2.65
C GLN A 64 14.42 5.26 -1.87
N LYS A 65 14.26 3.97 -2.19
CA LYS A 65 13.26 3.13 -1.54
C LYS A 65 13.55 3.10 -0.03
N GLY A 66 12.52 3.31 0.79
CA GLY A 66 12.64 3.41 2.24
C GLY A 66 12.82 4.85 2.75
N LYS A 67 12.94 5.84 1.85
CA LYS A 67 12.84 7.26 2.22
C LYS A 67 11.43 7.54 2.75
N PHE A 68 11.33 7.93 4.02
CA PHE A 68 10.08 8.40 4.58
C PHE A 68 9.78 9.82 4.13
N THR A 69 8.50 10.09 3.88
CA THR A 69 7.98 11.45 3.68
C THR A 69 7.81 12.13 5.03
N ASN A 70 8.07 13.43 5.13
CA ASN A 70 7.65 14.18 6.31
C ASN A 70 6.17 14.54 6.18
N MET A 71 5.46 14.60 7.30
CA MET A 71 4.10 15.15 7.27
C MET A 71 4.18 16.66 7.09
N GLU A 72 3.52 17.16 6.06
CA GLU A 72 3.54 18.58 5.71
C GLU A 72 2.91 19.44 6.80
N SER A 73 1.81 18.98 7.41
CA SER A 73 1.15 19.67 8.52
C SER A 73 2.10 19.92 9.70
N VAL A 74 2.80 18.87 10.16
CA VAL A 74 3.79 19.00 11.24
C VAL A 74 4.99 19.83 10.81
N THR A 75 5.47 19.65 9.57
CA THR A 75 6.62 20.41 9.07
C THR A 75 6.33 21.91 9.02
N ASN A 76 5.12 22.29 8.63
CA ASN A 76 4.70 23.69 8.57
C ASN A 76 4.59 24.28 9.98
N GLU A 77 4.03 23.54 10.94
CA GLU A 77 3.96 23.96 12.33
C GLU A 77 5.34 24.15 12.95
N VAL A 78 6.25 23.18 12.76
CA VAL A 78 7.63 23.29 13.26
C VAL A 78 8.37 24.47 12.62
N LYS A 79 8.17 24.73 11.32
CA LYS A 79 8.76 25.91 10.66
C LYS A 79 8.21 27.20 11.21
N LEU A 80 6.91 27.26 11.53
CA LEU A 80 6.27 28.41 12.15
C LEU A 80 6.85 28.68 13.56
N MET A 81 7.07 27.63 14.36
CA MET A 81 7.70 27.74 15.67
C MET A 81 9.17 28.18 15.62
N LEU A 82 9.88 27.86 14.53
CA LEU A 82 11.29 28.21 14.34
C LEU A 82 11.52 29.55 13.65
N ASP A 83 10.49 30.16 13.05
CA ASP A 83 10.60 31.46 12.39
C ASP A 83 10.50 32.60 13.44
N PRO A 84 11.58 33.34 13.70
CA PRO A 84 11.58 34.43 14.67
C PRO A 84 10.69 35.62 14.24
N ASN A 85 10.23 35.66 12.99
CA ASN A 85 9.34 36.70 12.46
C ASN A 85 7.89 36.21 12.29
N ALA A 86 7.60 34.95 12.61
CA ALA A 86 6.23 34.45 12.55
C ALA A 86 5.37 35.15 13.61
N ASP A 87 4.16 35.57 13.23
CA ASP A 87 3.15 36.04 14.16
C ASP A 87 2.38 34.83 14.71
N PRO A 88 2.57 34.44 15.98
CA PRO A 88 1.89 33.29 16.57
C PRO A 88 0.39 33.51 16.77
N TYR A 89 -0.12 34.73 16.53
CA TYR A 89 -1.54 35.06 16.60
C TYR A 89 -2.19 35.24 15.23
N ALA A 90 -1.47 34.97 14.14
CA ALA A 90 -2.04 35.01 12.80
C ALA A 90 -3.19 34.00 12.67
N ALA A 91 -4.37 34.49 12.30
CA ALA A 91 -5.50 33.61 12.02
C ALA A 91 -5.16 32.66 10.86
N PRO A 92 -5.56 31.38 10.94
CA PRO A 92 -5.32 30.43 9.86
C PRO A 92 -5.92 30.98 8.56
N ALA A 93 -5.19 30.84 7.45
CA ALA A 93 -5.60 31.35 6.15
C ALA A 93 -6.95 30.77 5.69
N ASN A 94 -7.36 29.62 6.23
CA ASN A 94 -8.62 28.95 5.91
C ASN A 94 -9.26 28.37 7.19
N PRO A 95 -10.04 29.17 7.96
CA PRO A 95 -10.61 28.77 9.24
C PRO A 95 -11.64 27.63 9.16
N GLU A 96 -12.20 27.40 7.98
CA GLU A 96 -13.24 26.39 7.74
C GLU A 96 -12.67 25.01 7.35
N GLU A 97 -11.37 24.90 7.08
CA GLU A 97 -10.74 23.64 6.72
C GLU A 97 -10.52 22.79 7.96
N ALA A 98 -11.26 21.68 8.08
CA ALA A 98 -11.09 20.76 9.19
C ALA A 98 -9.65 20.22 9.23
N PRO A 99 -9.03 20.13 10.42
CA PRO A 99 -7.68 19.62 10.55
C PRO A 99 -7.61 18.20 9.98
N LYS A 100 -6.65 17.96 9.09
CA LYS A 100 -6.35 16.63 8.58
C LYS A 100 -5.78 15.79 9.72
N ARG A 101 -6.20 14.52 9.78
CA ARG A 101 -5.66 13.55 10.74
C ARG A 101 -4.17 13.32 10.49
N PHE A 102 -3.44 12.99 11.54
CA PHE A 102 -2.07 12.52 11.41
C PHE A 102 -2.04 11.04 11.02
N GLY A 103 -1.30 10.71 9.95
CA GLY A 103 -1.27 9.35 9.41
C GLY A 103 -2.60 8.93 8.76
N ALA A 104 -2.87 7.63 8.75
CA ALA A 104 -4.08 7.06 8.17
C ALA A 104 -4.79 6.11 9.15
N LYS A 105 -6.09 6.34 9.39
CA LYS A 105 -6.95 5.40 10.10
C LYS A 105 -7.56 4.40 9.13
N ASP A 106 -8.06 4.90 8.01
CA ASP A 106 -8.78 4.13 7.01
C ASP A 106 -8.28 4.44 5.59
N VAL A 107 -8.77 3.68 4.60
CA VAL A 107 -8.42 3.83 3.17
C VAL A 107 -8.72 5.22 2.60
N THR A 108 -9.60 6.00 3.23
CA THR A 108 -9.92 7.37 2.83
C THR A 108 -8.84 8.37 3.22
N ASP A 109 -8.00 8.04 4.21
CA ASP A 109 -6.87 8.87 4.65
C ASP A 109 -5.59 8.56 3.85
N LEU A 110 -5.54 7.42 3.15
CA LEU A 110 -4.41 7.02 2.32
C LEU A 110 -4.31 7.83 1.02
N THR A 111 -3.10 7.93 0.47
CA THR A 111 -2.90 8.61 -0.81
C THR A 111 -3.51 7.81 -1.96
N TRP A 112 -3.90 8.51 -3.04
CA TRP A 112 -4.38 7.85 -4.27
C TRP A 112 -3.39 6.81 -4.81
N LYS A 113 -2.08 7.02 -4.60
CA LYS A 113 -1.03 6.09 -5.02
C LYS A 113 -1.06 4.80 -4.19
N ASN A 114 -1.30 4.88 -2.88
CA ASN A 114 -1.47 3.70 -2.04
C ASN A 114 -2.69 2.87 -2.46
N LEU A 115 -3.78 3.55 -2.85
CA LEU A 115 -4.98 2.89 -3.35
C LEU A 115 -4.73 2.19 -4.70
N LEU A 116 -4.00 2.85 -5.61
CA LEU A 116 -3.59 2.25 -6.88
C LEU A 116 -2.69 1.03 -6.66
N ASP A 117 -1.75 1.12 -5.72
CA ASP A 117 -0.87 0.02 -5.33
C ASP A 117 -1.65 -1.19 -4.83
N ALA A 118 -2.68 -0.98 -3.99
CA ALA A 118 -3.52 -2.05 -3.46
C ALA A 118 -4.28 -2.78 -4.57
N TYR A 119 -4.85 -2.05 -5.53
CA TYR A 119 -5.50 -2.66 -6.70
C TYR A 119 -4.53 -3.32 -7.69
N THR A 120 -3.27 -2.88 -7.72
CA THR A 120 -2.25 -3.43 -8.62
C THR A 120 -1.59 -4.71 -8.08
N CYS A 121 -1.76 -5.00 -6.79
CA CYS A 121 -1.16 -6.17 -6.15
C CYS A 121 -1.53 -7.47 -6.89
N THR A 122 -0.51 -8.21 -7.32
CA THR A 122 -0.67 -9.48 -8.05
C THR A 122 -0.82 -10.70 -7.14
N GLU A 123 -0.81 -10.49 -5.81
CA GLU A 123 -0.85 -11.53 -4.77
C GLU A 123 0.28 -12.59 -4.86
N CYS A 124 1.37 -12.31 -5.59
CA CYS A 124 2.45 -13.27 -5.84
C CYS A 124 3.24 -13.70 -4.59
N GLY A 125 3.18 -12.93 -3.50
CA GLY A 125 3.78 -13.30 -2.21
C GLY A 125 5.28 -13.04 -2.05
N ARG A 126 5.97 -12.49 -3.06
CA ARG A 126 7.41 -12.15 -2.98
C ARG A 126 7.75 -11.25 -1.80
N CYS A 127 6.91 -10.26 -1.54
CA CYS A 127 7.07 -9.36 -0.42
C CYS A 127 6.94 -10.05 0.94
N SER A 128 6.11 -11.09 1.06
CA SER A 128 5.97 -11.88 2.29
C SER A 128 7.09 -12.89 2.45
N SER A 129 7.52 -13.56 1.38
CA SER A 129 8.65 -14.51 1.45
C SER A 129 9.97 -13.85 1.82
N SER A 130 10.14 -12.57 1.46
CA SER A 130 11.35 -11.81 1.78
C SER A 130 11.20 -10.95 3.03
N CYS A 131 10.05 -10.98 3.71
CA CYS A 131 9.82 -10.22 4.93
C CYS A 131 10.43 -10.95 6.13
N PRO A 132 11.45 -10.38 6.82
CA PRO A 132 12.07 -11.01 7.99
C PRO A 132 11.07 -11.34 9.11
N ALA A 133 10.10 -10.45 9.36
CA ALA A 133 9.07 -10.67 10.36
C ALA A 133 8.20 -11.89 10.02
N ASN A 134 7.78 -12.00 8.75
CA ASN A 134 6.92 -13.10 8.31
C ASN A 134 7.62 -14.46 8.40
N VAL A 135 8.87 -14.55 7.92
CA VAL A 135 9.63 -15.81 7.95
C VAL A 135 9.96 -16.29 9.36
N THR A 136 9.99 -15.38 10.34
CA THR A 136 10.13 -15.73 11.77
C THR A 136 8.82 -16.10 12.46
N GLY A 137 7.69 -16.16 11.73
CA GLY A 137 6.39 -16.55 12.25
C GLY A 137 5.59 -15.42 12.92
N LYS A 138 5.99 -14.15 12.77
CA LYS A 138 5.17 -13.01 13.22
C LYS A 138 3.98 -12.82 12.27
N LEU A 139 2.93 -12.14 12.76
CA LEU A 139 1.68 -11.95 12.01
C LEU A 139 1.83 -11.13 10.72
N LEU A 140 2.84 -10.24 10.64
CA LEU A 140 3.02 -9.37 9.48
C LEU A 140 3.22 -10.15 8.17
N SER A 141 2.36 -9.88 7.20
CA SER A 141 2.53 -10.26 5.80
C SER A 141 2.32 -9.02 4.92
N PRO A 142 3.37 -8.46 4.29
CA PRO A 142 3.21 -7.29 3.41
C PRO A 142 2.23 -7.53 2.25
N ARG A 143 2.09 -8.78 1.78
CA ARG A 143 1.03 -9.14 0.82
C ARG A 143 -0.36 -8.92 1.41
N LYS A 144 -0.59 -9.37 2.65
CA LYS A 144 -1.87 -9.25 3.34
C LYS A 144 -2.24 -7.77 3.53
N ILE A 145 -1.29 -6.92 3.93
CA ILE A 145 -1.50 -5.46 4.03
C ILE A 145 -2.09 -4.87 2.74
N MET A 146 -1.56 -5.24 1.57
CA MET A 146 -2.09 -4.74 0.29
C MET A 146 -3.48 -5.30 -0.03
N MET A 147 -3.72 -6.58 0.25
CA MET A 147 -5.01 -7.23 0.01
C MET A 147 -6.09 -6.64 0.92
N ASP A 148 -5.81 -6.50 2.22
CA ASP A 148 -6.73 -5.92 3.20
C ASP A 148 -7.07 -4.47 2.86
N THR A 149 -6.07 -3.69 2.42
CA THR A 149 -6.28 -2.31 1.95
C THR A 149 -7.21 -2.27 0.75
N ARG A 150 -7.01 -3.17 -0.23
CA ARG A 150 -7.88 -3.27 -1.41
C ARG A 150 -9.29 -3.69 -1.02
N ASP A 151 -9.43 -4.71 -0.18
CA ASP A 151 -10.72 -5.27 0.19
C ASP A 151 -11.53 -4.24 0.99
N ARG A 152 -10.89 -3.50 1.91
CA ARG A 152 -11.49 -2.34 2.59
C ARG A 152 -11.92 -1.26 1.60
N LEU A 153 -11.08 -0.93 0.62
CA LEU A 153 -11.39 0.09 -0.39
C LEU A 153 -12.56 -0.30 -1.29
N VAL A 154 -12.68 -1.58 -1.65
CA VAL A 154 -13.83 -2.10 -2.40
C VAL A 154 -15.10 -2.02 -1.56
N GLU A 155 -15.02 -2.38 -0.28
CA GLU A 155 -16.15 -2.31 0.65
C GLU A 155 -16.65 -0.87 0.84
N VAL A 156 -15.74 0.09 1.08
CA VAL A 156 -16.08 1.52 1.16
C VAL A 156 -16.71 2.01 -0.15
N GLY A 157 -16.16 1.61 -1.30
CA GLY A 157 -16.70 1.97 -2.60
C GLY A 157 -18.09 1.38 -2.89
N GLU A 158 -18.39 0.17 -2.42
CA GLU A 158 -19.74 -0.42 -2.45
C GLU A 158 -20.70 0.34 -1.53
N ASN A 159 -20.26 0.67 -0.32
CA ASN A 159 -21.06 1.40 0.65
C ASN A 159 -21.42 2.80 0.15
N TYR A 160 -20.49 3.51 -0.49
CA TYR A 160 -20.78 4.81 -1.11
C TYR A 160 -21.77 4.72 -2.27
N ARG A 161 -21.75 3.61 -3.03
CA ARG A 161 -22.71 3.38 -4.12
C ARG A 161 -24.13 3.08 -3.60
N LYS A 162 -24.24 2.39 -2.45
CA LYS A 162 -25.54 1.97 -1.88
C LYS A 162 -26.18 3.05 -1.00
N HIS A 163 -25.38 3.74 -0.18
CA HIS A 163 -25.87 4.63 0.88
C HIS A 163 -25.51 6.10 0.65
N GLY A 164 -24.71 6.40 -0.38
CA GLY A 164 -24.23 7.75 -0.67
C GLY A 164 -22.80 8.01 -0.19
N LYS A 165 -22.18 9.03 -0.77
CA LYS A 165 -20.78 9.41 -0.48
C LYS A 165 -20.63 9.80 0.99
N GLY A 166 -19.63 9.23 1.67
CA GLY A 166 -19.33 9.54 3.06
C GLY A 166 -20.12 8.70 4.08
N TYR A 167 -20.80 7.63 3.65
CA TYR A 167 -21.40 6.66 4.57
C TYR A 167 -20.31 6.03 5.46
N ASP A 168 -20.54 6.07 6.77
CA ASP A 168 -19.70 5.44 7.78
C ASP A 168 -20.31 4.08 8.16
N ASP A 169 -19.57 3.00 7.93
CA ASP A 169 -19.94 1.63 8.29
C ASP A 169 -19.40 1.19 9.65
N GLY A 170 -18.73 2.09 10.37
CA GLY A 170 -18.16 1.84 11.70
C GLY A 170 -16.88 1.00 11.68
N LYS A 171 -16.33 0.69 10.50
CA LYS A 171 -15.09 -0.09 10.35
C LYS A 171 -13.92 0.80 9.97
N SER A 172 -12.70 0.34 10.21
CA SER A 172 -11.47 0.98 9.74
C SER A 172 -10.42 0.00 9.26
N LEU A 173 -9.54 0.46 8.37
CA LEU A 173 -8.40 -0.33 7.88
C LEU A 173 -7.54 -0.85 9.03
N ILE A 174 -7.15 0.01 9.98
CA ILE A 174 -6.50 -0.41 11.23
C ILE A 174 -7.56 -0.83 12.26
N GLY A 175 -7.36 -1.95 12.93
CA GLY A 175 -8.29 -2.54 13.90
C GLY A 175 -9.10 -3.70 13.31
N ASP A 176 -9.89 -3.46 12.26
CA ASP A 176 -10.80 -4.48 11.71
C ASP A 176 -10.16 -5.39 10.64
N TYR A 177 -9.27 -4.85 9.81
CA TYR A 177 -8.63 -5.61 8.71
C TYR A 177 -7.15 -5.88 9.00
N ILE A 178 -6.43 -4.82 9.39
CA ILE A 178 -5.02 -4.86 9.76
C ILE A 178 -4.92 -4.67 11.27
N THR A 179 -4.25 -5.59 11.95
CA THR A 179 -4.06 -5.53 13.40
C THR A 179 -2.86 -4.66 13.78
N GLU A 180 -2.88 -4.14 15.00
CA GLU A 180 -1.76 -3.36 15.54
C GLU A 180 -0.46 -4.20 15.59
N GLU A 181 -0.55 -5.48 15.96
CA GLU A 181 0.59 -6.40 16.01
C GLU A 181 1.25 -6.60 14.62
N GLU A 182 0.45 -6.72 13.56
CA GLU A 182 0.96 -6.84 12.20
C GLU A 182 1.80 -5.63 11.82
N ILE A 183 1.29 -4.42 12.03
CA ILE A 183 2.04 -3.23 11.65
C ILE A 183 3.25 -3.03 12.54
N TRP A 184 3.20 -3.30 13.85
CA TRP A 184 4.34 -3.14 14.77
C TRP A 184 5.44 -4.18 14.59
N ALA A 185 5.13 -5.35 14.01
CA ALA A 185 6.15 -6.33 13.63
C ALA A 185 7.07 -5.87 12.47
N CYS A 186 6.70 -4.82 11.72
CA CYS A 186 7.50 -4.32 10.60
C CYS A 186 8.79 -3.64 11.08
N THR A 187 9.95 -4.07 10.57
CA THR A 187 11.24 -3.46 10.92
C THR A 187 11.65 -2.32 10.00
N SER A 188 10.77 -1.91 9.06
CA SER A 188 11.07 -0.92 8.02
C SER A 188 12.33 -1.22 7.19
N CYS A 189 12.74 -2.49 7.09
CA CYS A 189 13.89 -2.92 6.28
C CYS A 189 13.68 -2.78 4.77
N ASN A 190 12.45 -2.50 4.33
CA ASN A 190 12.09 -2.17 2.96
C ASN A 190 12.26 -3.31 1.92
N ALA A 191 12.52 -4.54 2.37
CA ALA A 191 12.63 -5.72 1.50
C ALA A 191 11.38 -5.96 0.63
N CYS A 192 10.18 -5.71 1.17
CA CYS A 192 8.91 -5.87 0.44
C CYS A 192 8.81 -4.96 -0.80
N VAL A 193 9.34 -3.74 -0.73
CA VAL A 193 9.36 -2.76 -1.83
C VAL A 193 10.47 -3.08 -2.83
N GLN A 194 11.55 -3.73 -2.38
CA GLN A 194 12.62 -4.19 -3.28
C GLN A 194 12.16 -5.34 -4.17
N GLU A 195 11.45 -6.30 -3.57
CA GLU A 195 11.08 -7.55 -4.23
C GLU A 195 9.79 -7.47 -5.06
N CYS A 196 9.11 -6.32 -5.03
CA CYS A 196 7.88 -6.15 -5.78
C CYS A 196 8.16 -6.03 -7.29
N PRO A 197 7.63 -6.92 -8.14
CA PRO A 197 7.87 -6.89 -9.58
C PRO A 197 7.13 -5.75 -10.31
N VAL A 198 6.20 -5.08 -9.63
CA VAL A 198 5.35 -4.00 -10.16
C VAL A 198 5.45 -2.72 -9.33
N ASN A 199 6.55 -2.55 -8.57
CA ASN A 199 6.91 -1.34 -7.83
C ASN A 199 5.84 -0.80 -6.86
N ILE A 200 5.21 -1.69 -6.12
CA ILE A 200 4.28 -1.34 -5.04
C ILE A 200 5.04 -1.05 -3.75
N ASP A 201 4.55 -0.11 -2.95
CA ASP A 201 5.09 0.25 -1.64
C ASP A 201 4.13 -0.10 -0.48
N PRO A 202 4.20 -1.33 0.09
CA PRO A 202 3.44 -1.66 1.30
C PRO A 202 3.96 -0.94 2.55
N LEU A 203 5.22 -0.50 2.55
CA LEU A 203 5.84 0.12 3.72
C LEU A 203 5.23 1.49 4.00
N SER A 204 4.91 2.27 2.97
CA SER A 204 4.27 3.58 3.16
C SER A 204 2.94 3.48 3.89
N ILE A 205 2.10 2.49 3.56
CA ILE A 205 0.82 2.25 4.24
C ILE A 205 1.06 1.91 5.71
N ILE A 206 1.98 0.97 6.00
CA ILE A 206 2.31 0.57 7.38
C ILE A 206 2.76 1.78 8.21
N VAL A 207 3.58 2.67 7.63
CA VAL A 207 4.09 3.87 8.32
C VAL A 207 2.96 4.84 8.62
N ASP A 208 2.04 5.07 7.69
CA ASP A 208 0.91 5.98 7.92
C ASP A 208 -0.09 5.42 8.93
N LEU A 209 -0.31 4.10 8.97
CA LEU A 209 -1.09 3.46 10.03
C LEU A 209 -0.42 3.61 11.41
N ARG A 210 0.90 3.42 11.49
CA ARG A 210 1.67 3.66 12.73
C ARG A 210 1.60 5.11 13.19
N ARG A 211 1.69 6.06 12.25
CA ARG A 211 1.56 7.50 12.52
C ARG A 211 0.22 7.82 13.18
N TYR A 212 -0.86 7.27 12.64
CA TYR A 212 -2.19 7.42 13.24
C TYR A 212 -2.23 6.87 14.67
N LEU A 213 -1.77 5.64 14.89
CA LEU A 213 -1.76 5.07 16.25
C LEU A 213 -0.97 5.92 17.24
N VAL A 214 0.21 6.40 16.86
CA VAL A 214 1.08 7.18 17.74
C VAL A 214 0.49 8.56 18.04
N MET A 215 0.05 9.30 17.02
CA MET A 215 -0.27 10.73 17.17
C MET A 215 -1.75 11.02 17.44
N GLU A 216 -2.65 10.13 17.02
CA GLU A 216 -4.09 10.32 17.24
C GLU A 216 -4.60 9.45 18.40
N GLU A 217 -4.14 8.20 18.51
CA GLU A 217 -4.62 7.29 19.57
C GLU A 217 -3.66 7.15 20.76
N SER A 218 -2.46 7.74 20.71
CA SER A 218 -1.42 7.57 21.73
C SER A 218 -1.09 6.10 22.02
N LYS A 219 -1.29 5.22 21.02
CA LYS A 219 -1.04 3.79 21.10
C LYS A 219 0.34 3.48 20.55
N VAL A 220 1.24 3.12 21.45
CA VAL A 220 2.61 2.75 21.15
C VAL A 220 2.96 1.48 21.94
N PRO A 221 3.71 0.53 21.36
CA PRO A 221 4.27 -0.59 22.12
C PRO A 221 5.06 -0.09 23.32
N SER A 222 4.90 -0.75 24.48
CA SER A 222 5.50 -0.32 25.74
C SER A 222 7.03 -0.25 25.69
N GLU A 223 7.64 -1.07 24.83
CA GLU A 223 9.08 -1.09 24.58
C GLU A 223 9.59 0.19 23.91
N LEU A 224 8.73 0.91 23.18
CA LEU A 224 9.08 2.16 22.50
C LEU A 224 8.73 3.40 23.33
N THR A 225 7.79 3.30 24.27
CA THR A 225 7.36 4.43 25.11
C THR A 225 8.54 5.08 25.84
N GLY A 226 9.38 4.28 26.50
CA GLY A 226 10.54 4.80 27.22
C GLY A 226 11.53 5.54 26.31
N MET A 227 11.76 5.02 25.10
CA MET A 227 12.62 5.66 24.11
C MET A 227 12.03 7.01 23.66
N LEU A 228 10.74 7.07 23.34
CA LEU A 228 10.08 8.31 22.91
C LEU A 228 10.14 9.38 23.99
N THR A 229 9.84 9.01 25.24
CA THR A 229 9.93 9.91 26.39
C THR A 229 11.37 10.40 26.62
N ASN A 230 12.38 9.56 26.43
CA ASN A 230 13.77 9.97 26.55
C ASN A 230 14.17 10.95 25.43
N ILE A 231 13.71 10.72 24.20
CA ILE A 231 13.96 11.63 23.08
C ILE A 231 13.34 13.00 23.35
N GLU A 232 12.11 13.03 23.88
CA GLU A 232 11.41 14.28 24.20
C GLU A 232 12.12 15.08 25.31
N ASN A 233 12.49 14.41 26.41
CA ASN A 233 13.06 15.10 27.58
C ASN A 233 14.56 15.37 27.47
N ASN A 234 15.31 14.45 26.87
CA ASN A 234 16.77 14.47 26.85
C ASN A 234 17.34 14.64 25.43
N GLY A 235 16.54 14.63 24.37
CA GLY A 235 17.07 14.66 23.00
C GLY A 235 17.90 13.43 22.62
N ALA A 236 17.76 12.31 23.35
CA ALA A 236 18.48 11.06 23.12
C ALA A 236 17.57 9.85 23.43
N PRO A 237 17.70 8.72 22.72
CA PRO A 237 16.87 7.53 22.95
C PRO A 237 17.15 6.84 24.29
N TRP A 238 18.34 7.06 24.84
CA TRP A 238 18.80 6.46 26.08
C TRP A 238 18.77 7.47 27.22
N GLN A 239 18.54 6.99 28.44
CA GLN A 239 18.42 7.80 29.65
C GLN A 239 19.79 8.18 30.23
N PHE A 240 20.70 8.71 29.40
CA PHE A 240 21.99 9.24 29.85
C PHE A 240 21.89 10.72 30.20
N ALA A 241 22.65 11.17 31.19
CA ALA A 241 22.76 12.58 31.50
C ALA A 241 23.45 13.32 30.34
N GLN A 242 22.96 14.51 29.98
CA GLN A 242 23.56 15.32 28.91
C GLN A 242 25.05 15.61 29.16
N THR A 243 25.44 15.76 30.43
CA THR A 243 26.84 15.99 30.84
C THR A 243 27.76 14.82 30.53
N GLU A 244 27.23 13.60 30.46
CA GLU A 244 27.99 12.36 30.21
C GLU A 244 28.16 12.09 28.70
N ARG A 245 27.52 12.89 27.84
CA ARG A 245 27.51 12.67 26.38
C ARG A 245 28.89 12.62 25.74
N LEU A 246 29.90 13.27 26.34
CA LEU A 246 31.28 13.31 25.85
C LEU A 246 32.20 12.29 26.51
N ASN A 247 31.70 11.43 27.40
CA ASN A 247 32.54 10.46 28.12
C ASN A 247 33.28 9.50 27.17
N TRP A 248 32.64 9.07 26.08
CA TRP A 248 33.26 8.23 25.05
C TRP A 248 34.52 8.84 24.42
N ALA A 249 34.67 10.17 24.44
CA ALA A 249 35.85 10.84 23.90
C ALA A 249 37.06 10.76 24.86
N ASN A 250 36.83 10.35 26.12
CA ASN A 250 37.85 10.13 27.15
C ASN A 250 38.05 8.64 27.46
N GLU A 251 37.36 7.73 26.77
CA GLU A 251 37.56 6.29 26.87
C GLU A 251 38.64 5.87 25.87
N ASP A 252 39.82 5.47 26.37
CA ASP A 252 40.95 4.93 25.60
C ASP A 252 40.69 3.49 25.09
#